data_AF-A0A022XJ22-F1
#
_entry.id   AF-A0A022XJ22-F1
#
_cell.length_a   1.000
_cell.length_b   1.000
_cell.length_c   1.000
_cell.angle_alpha   90.00
_cell.angle_beta   90.00
_cell.angle_gamma   90.00
#
_symmetry.space_group_name_H-M   'P 1'
#
loop_
_entity.id
_entity.type
_entity.pdbx_description
1 polymer ?
#
loop_
_entity_poly.entity_id
_entity_poly.type
_entity_poly.pdbx_seq_one_letter_code
_entity_poly.pdbx_strand_id
1 'polypeptide(L)'
;MPGDMPQACRDYVKNRSMVVRKLKVFPVEAIVRGYLAGSAWAEYQKTGTVHGIPLPAGLVESDKIPGGPLFTPSTKAEQGGHDENIHPDKAADIVGAAYAEDIKAVSIRLYELASFHALQRGIIIADTKFEFGHDEVTNEIVLIDEVLTPDSSRFWALDTYQPGKTQDSFDKQFLRDWLTKEGLRGKDGTIMPKEIVAKTEAKYIEAFERITGETFRP
;
A
#
# COMPACT_ATOMS: atom_id res chain seq x y z
N MET A 1 -15.89 8.07 -21.05
CA MET A 1 -15.46 9.49 -21.02
C MET A 1 -16.64 10.34 -21.46
N PRO A 2 -16.90 11.50 -20.83
CA PRO A 2 -17.95 12.43 -21.26
C PRO A 2 -17.84 12.76 -22.75
N GLY A 3 -18.98 12.81 -23.44
CA GLY A 3 -19.03 13.00 -24.90
C GLY A 3 -18.51 14.36 -25.37
N ASP A 4 -18.46 15.34 -24.49
CA ASP A 4 -18.11 16.75 -24.68
C ASP A 4 -16.65 17.11 -24.31
N MET A 5 -15.86 16.16 -23.81
CA MET A 5 -14.47 16.42 -23.41
C MET A 5 -13.61 16.83 -24.63
N PRO A 6 -12.81 17.92 -24.57
CA PRO A 6 -11.89 18.29 -25.65
C PRO A 6 -10.89 17.18 -25.97
N GLN A 7 -10.48 17.03 -27.24
CA GLN A 7 -9.55 15.97 -27.65
C GLN A 7 -8.23 16.00 -26.88
N ALA A 8 -7.64 17.19 -26.68
CA ALA A 8 -6.42 17.35 -25.90
C ALA A 8 -6.58 16.86 -24.45
N CYS A 9 -7.74 17.07 -23.84
CA CYS A 9 -8.04 16.52 -22.52
C CYS A 9 -8.14 15.00 -22.58
N ARG A 10 -8.83 14.43 -23.58
CA ARG A 10 -8.93 12.97 -23.77
C ARG A 10 -7.56 12.33 -23.91
N ASP A 11 -6.69 12.91 -24.74
CA ASP A 11 -5.33 12.41 -24.94
C ASP A 11 -4.51 12.49 -23.65
N TYR A 12 -4.68 13.56 -22.86
CA TYR A 12 -4.02 13.72 -21.57
C TYR A 12 -4.45 12.70 -20.52
N VAL A 13 -5.72 12.31 -20.48
CA VAL A 13 -6.27 11.36 -19.47
C VAL A 13 -6.28 9.90 -19.94
N LYS A 14 -5.99 9.64 -21.21
CA LYS A 14 -5.97 8.30 -21.80
C LYS A 14 -5.03 7.38 -21.03
N ASN A 15 -5.49 6.15 -20.76
CA ASN A 15 -4.77 5.09 -20.03
C ASN A 15 -4.38 5.41 -18.58
N ARG A 16 -4.77 6.57 -18.03
CA ARG A 16 -4.43 7.01 -16.67
C ARG A 16 -5.63 7.58 -15.92
N SER A 17 -6.83 7.15 -16.29
CA SER A 17 -8.07 7.61 -15.67
C SER A 17 -9.12 6.52 -15.67
N MET A 18 -9.89 6.46 -14.59
CA MET A 18 -10.97 5.50 -14.39
C MET A 18 -12.27 6.25 -14.12
N VAL A 19 -13.38 5.74 -14.68
CA VAL A 19 -14.72 6.23 -14.34
C VAL A 19 -15.18 5.45 -13.11
N VAL A 20 -15.33 6.14 -11.99
CA VAL A 20 -15.68 5.55 -10.70
C VAL A 20 -16.99 6.13 -10.17
N ARG A 21 -17.65 5.39 -9.28
CA ARG A 21 -18.80 5.89 -8.52
C ARG A 21 -18.32 6.75 -7.36
N LYS A 22 -18.96 7.89 -7.14
CA LYS A 22 -18.74 8.69 -5.93
C LYS A 22 -19.45 8.01 -4.75
N LEU A 23 -18.69 7.67 -3.71
CA LEU A 23 -19.19 7.06 -2.47
C LEU A 23 -18.71 7.87 -1.27
N LYS A 24 -19.37 7.71 -0.12
CA LYS A 24 -18.89 8.26 1.15
C LYS A 24 -17.73 7.40 1.65
N VAL A 25 -16.56 7.98 1.87
CA VAL A 25 -15.36 7.23 2.25
C VAL A 25 -15.38 6.92 3.75
N PHE A 26 -15.05 5.69 4.13
CA PHE A 26 -14.78 5.35 5.52
C PHE A 26 -13.44 5.98 5.94
N PRO A 27 -13.38 6.75 7.05
CA PRO A 27 -12.18 7.51 7.43
C PRO A 27 -11.12 6.64 8.13
N VAL A 28 -10.83 5.47 7.56
CA VAL A 28 -9.82 4.51 8.05
C VAL A 28 -9.03 4.00 6.85
N GLU A 29 -7.72 4.03 6.96
CA GLU A 29 -6.84 3.33 6.04
C GLU A 29 -6.75 1.85 6.47
N ALA A 30 -7.20 0.96 5.58
CA ALA A 30 -7.25 -0.47 5.86
C ALA A 30 -5.92 -1.13 5.45
N ILE A 31 -4.91 -0.98 6.29
CA ILE A 31 -3.58 -1.54 6.04
C ILE A 31 -3.54 -3.00 6.48
N VAL A 32 -2.99 -3.87 5.62
CA VAL A 32 -2.71 -5.27 5.93
C VAL A 32 -1.23 -5.55 5.75
N ARG A 33 -0.63 -6.23 6.73
CA ARG A 33 0.81 -6.56 6.76
C ARG A 33 0.99 -8.06 6.85
N GLY A 34 1.76 -8.64 5.94
CA GLY A 34 2.24 -10.02 6.07
C GLY A 34 3.70 -10.11 6.53
N TYR A 35 4.42 -9.00 6.53
CA TYR A 35 5.84 -8.93 6.91
C TYR A 35 6.12 -7.72 7.81
N LEU A 36 7.12 -7.83 8.67
CA LEU A 36 7.55 -6.76 9.58
C LEU A 36 8.46 -5.76 8.86
N ALA A 37 7.89 -4.63 8.45
CA ALA A 37 8.65 -3.53 7.85
C ALA A 37 8.08 -2.16 8.24
N GLY A 38 8.86 -1.11 7.98
CA GLY A 38 8.42 0.27 8.19
C GLY A 38 7.98 0.55 9.64
N SER A 39 6.82 1.20 9.79
CA SER A 39 6.30 1.57 11.12
C SER A 39 6.00 0.36 12.02
N ALA A 40 5.59 -0.78 11.44
CA ALA A 40 5.36 -2.01 12.22
C ALA A 40 6.66 -2.57 12.81
N TRP A 41 7.75 -2.58 12.02
CA TRP A 41 9.06 -2.96 12.54
C TRP A 41 9.56 -1.99 13.61
N ALA A 42 9.39 -0.68 13.39
CA ALA A 42 9.80 0.35 14.34
C ALA A 42 9.05 0.28 15.69
N GLU A 43 7.77 -0.10 15.68
CA GLU A 43 7.02 -0.37 16.91
C GLU A 43 7.49 -1.67 17.58
N TYR A 44 7.60 -2.76 16.82
CA TYR A 44 8.02 -4.06 17.35
C TYR A 44 9.38 -4.00 18.05
N GLN A 45 10.34 -3.24 17.50
CA GLN A 45 11.64 -3.03 18.14
C GLN A 45 11.55 -2.35 19.51
N LYS A 46 10.53 -1.51 19.74
CA LYS A 46 10.36 -0.74 20.98
C LYS A 46 9.55 -1.50 22.02
N THR A 47 8.48 -2.14 21.60
CA THR A 47 7.44 -2.67 22.51
C THR A 47 7.11 -4.14 22.27
N GLY A 48 7.66 -4.78 21.24
CA GLY A 48 7.31 -6.15 20.84
C GLY A 48 5.89 -6.26 20.26
N THR A 49 5.31 -5.14 19.82
CA THR A 49 3.93 -5.07 19.31
C THR A 49 3.86 -4.48 17.90
N VAL A 50 2.74 -4.72 17.22
CA VAL A 50 2.33 -4.00 16.01
C VAL A 50 0.90 -3.51 16.20
N HIS A 51 0.70 -2.20 16.20
CA HIS A 51 -0.56 -1.54 16.56
C HIS A 51 -1.09 -2.05 17.92
N GLY A 52 -0.20 -2.29 18.88
CA GLY A 52 -0.52 -2.86 20.20
C GLY A 52 -0.76 -4.37 20.23
N ILE A 53 -0.74 -5.07 19.09
CA ILE A 53 -0.86 -6.53 19.02
C ILE A 53 0.50 -7.15 19.37
N PRO A 54 0.61 -7.96 20.44
CA PRO A 54 1.87 -8.60 20.80
C PRO A 54 2.29 -9.64 19.75
N LEU A 55 3.57 -9.64 19.41
CA LEU A 55 4.19 -10.64 18.54
C LEU A 55 5.22 -11.48 19.30
N PRO A 56 5.53 -12.70 18.84
CA PRO A 56 6.57 -13.52 19.43
C PRO A 56 7.92 -12.78 19.50
N ALA A 57 8.72 -13.06 20.53
CA ALA A 57 10.06 -12.50 20.65
C ALA A 57 11.01 -13.07 19.58
N GLY A 58 12.07 -12.32 19.26
CA GLY A 58 13.15 -12.78 18.40
C GLY A 58 12.91 -12.60 16.90
N LEU A 59 11.85 -11.91 16.49
CA LEU A 59 11.65 -11.54 15.09
C LEU A 59 12.66 -10.46 14.68
N VAL A 60 13.06 -10.50 13.42
CA VAL A 60 13.99 -9.56 12.80
C VAL A 60 13.30 -8.76 11.69
N GLU A 61 13.97 -7.72 11.21
CA GLU A 61 13.44 -6.88 10.12
C GLU A 61 13.08 -7.74 8.89
N SER A 62 11.95 -7.44 8.28
CA SER A 62 11.41 -8.14 7.11
C SER A 62 11.01 -9.60 7.35
N ASP A 63 10.92 -10.08 8.60
CA ASP A 63 10.33 -11.38 8.89
C ASP A 63 8.86 -11.45 8.45
N LYS A 64 8.45 -12.62 7.97
CA LYS A 64 7.04 -12.94 7.77
C LYS A 64 6.34 -13.01 9.13
N ILE A 65 5.20 -12.36 9.27
CA ILE A 65 4.46 -12.32 10.54
C ILE A 65 3.94 -13.73 10.87
N PRO A 66 4.28 -14.29 12.05
CA PRO A 66 3.76 -15.57 12.48
C PRO A 66 2.24 -15.52 12.69
N GLY A 67 1.54 -16.59 12.30
CA GLY A 67 0.08 -16.70 12.49
C GLY A 67 -0.77 -16.08 11.38
N GLY A 68 -0.17 -15.40 10.40
CA GLY A 68 -0.86 -14.83 9.25
C GLY A 68 -0.78 -13.30 9.19
N PRO A 69 -1.39 -12.69 8.16
CA PRO A 69 -1.36 -11.24 8.00
C PRO A 69 -2.16 -10.52 9.09
N LEU A 70 -1.65 -9.35 9.51
CA LEU A 70 -2.32 -8.49 10.46
C LEU A 70 -3.07 -7.38 9.75
N PHE A 71 -4.31 -7.15 10.16
CA PHE A 71 -5.01 -5.90 9.89
C PHE A 71 -4.51 -4.85 10.90
N THR A 72 -3.97 -3.74 10.41
CA THR A 72 -3.28 -2.71 11.21
C THR A 72 -3.73 -1.31 10.78
N PRO A 73 -4.96 -0.89 11.11
CA PRO A 73 -5.55 0.32 10.55
C PRO A 73 -4.87 1.61 11.04
N SER A 74 -4.99 2.66 10.24
CA SER A 74 -4.70 4.05 10.65
C SER A 74 -5.92 4.95 10.45
N THR A 75 -6.01 6.02 11.23
CA THR A 75 -6.96 7.10 10.97
C THR A 75 -6.57 7.83 9.70
N LYS A 76 -7.56 8.33 8.95
CA LYS A 76 -7.32 9.24 7.83
C LYS A 76 -7.43 10.68 8.33
N ALA A 77 -6.31 11.38 8.44
CA ALA A 77 -6.32 12.76 8.92
C ALA A 77 -6.94 13.72 7.89
N GLU A 78 -7.54 14.81 8.37
CA GLU A 78 -7.91 15.94 7.49
C GLU A 78 -6.65 16.61 6.91
N GLN A 79 -6.82 17.38 5.83
CA GLN A 79 -5.72 18.00 5.10
C GLN A 79 -4.79 18.80 6.02
N GLY A 80 -3.55 18.31 6.18
CA GLY A 80 -2.50 18.91 7.03
C GLY A 80 -2.20 18.17 8.33
N GLY A 81 -2.98 17.13 8.69
CA GLY A 81 -2.67 16.22 9.80
C GLY A 81 -1.81 15.02 9.38
N HIS A 82 -1.44 14.20 10.36
CA HIS A 82 -0.75 12.92 10.13
C HIS A 82 -1.69 11.76 10.45
N ASP A 83 -1.70 10.73 9.61
CA ASP A 83 -2.41 9.49 9.87
C ASP A 83 -1.83 8.80 11.12
N GLU A 84 -2.70 8.34 12.01
CA GLU A 84 -2.29 7.72 13.26
C GLU A 84 -2.61 6.22 13.24
N ASN A 85 -1.60 5.39 13.50
CA ASN A 85 -1.80 3.96 13.71
C ASN A 85 -2.73 3.73 14.90
N ILE A 86 -3.80 2.97 14.70
CA ILE A 86 -4.75 2.59 15.76
C ILE A 86 -4.80 1.07 15.92
N HIS A 87 -5.10 0.61 17.13
CA HIS A 87 -5.39 -0.80 17.37
C HIS A 87 -6.63 -1.20 16.57
N PRO A 88 -6.72 -2.42 15.98
CA PRO A 88 -7.87 -2.86 15.20
C PRO A 88 -9.22 -2.66 15.88
N ASP A 89 -9.29 -2.91 17.18
CA ASP A 89 -10.51 -2.74 17.98
C ASP A 89 -11.04 -1.29 17.99
N LYS A 90 -10.19 -0.30 17.70
CA LYS A 90 -10.59 1.11 17.59
C LYS A 90 -11.23 1.47 16.26
N ALA A 91 -11.10 0.64 15.23
CA ALA A 91 -11.76 0.89 13.95
C ALA A 91 -13.30 0.90 14.11
N ALA A 92 -13.86 0.03 14.96
CA ALA A 92 -15.30 -0.06 15.22
C ALA A 92 -15.90 1.25 15.79
N ASP A 93 -15.13 1.98 16.60
CA ASP A 93 -15.55 3.28 17.16
C ASP A 93 -15.68 4.35 16.06
N ILE A 94 -14.99 4.17 14.92
CA ILE A 94 -14.91 5.15 13.83
C ILE A 94 -15.91 4.82 12.72
N VAL A 95 -15.92 3.57 12.26
CA VAL A 95 -16.70 3.16 11.09
C VAL A 95 -17.98 2.40 11.46
N GLY A 96 -18.15 2.01 12.73
CA GLY A 96 -19.23 1.13 13.19
C GLY A 96 -18.82 -0.34 13.19
N ALA A 97 -19.30 -1.12 14.17
CA ALA A 97 -18.83 -2.48 14.42
C ALA A 97 -18.99 -3.43 13.22
N ALA A 98 -20.15 -3.44 12.57
CA ALA A 98 -20.42 -4.29 11.42
C ALA A 98 -19.45 -3.98 10.26
N TYR A 99 -19.27 -2.69 9.93
CA TYR A 99 -18.36 -2.27 8.86
C TYR A 99 -16.90 -2.53 9.20
N ALA A 100 -16.48 -2.36 10.46
CA ALA A 100 -15.11 -2.64 10.87
C ALA A 100 -14.76 -4.13 10.71
N GLU A 101 -15.71 -5.03 11.02
CA GLU A 101 -15.55 -6.46 10.80
C GLU A 101 -15.44 -6.79 9.31
N ASP A 102 -16.33 -6.26 8.48
CA ASP A 102 -16.31 -6.47 7.03
C ASP A 102 -15.04 -5.92 6.39
N ILE A 103 -14.64 -4.69 6.73
CA ILE A 103 -13.41 -4.06 6.23
C ILE A 103 -12.20 -4.92 6.58
N LYS A 104 -12.09 -5.37 7.84
CA LYS A 104 -10.99 -6.23 8.28
C LYS A 104 -10.98 -7.54 7.49
N ALA A 105 -12.11 -8.23 7.41
CA ALA A 105 -12.23 -9.54 6.77
C ALA A 105 -11.91 -9.46 5.27
N VAL A 106 -12.49 -8.49 4.57
CA VAL A 106 -12.27 -8.28 3.14
C VAL A 106 -10.83 -7.85 2.88
N SER A 107 -10.27 -6.94 3.68
CA SER A 107 -8.86 -6.50 3.51
C SER A 107 -7.88 -7.66 3.63
N ILE A 108 -8.03 -8.49 4.67
CA ILE A 108 -7.18 -9.67 4.87
C ILE A 108 -7.32 -10.62 3.67
N ARG A 109 -8.55 -10.92 3.24
CA ARG A 109 -8.80 -11.83 2.12
C ARG A 109 -8.20 -11.32 0.80
N LEU A 110 -8.35 -10.02 0.51
CA LEU A 110 -7.76 -9.38 -0.66
C LEU A 110 -6.24 -9.43 -0.63
N TYR A 111 -5.64 -9.11 0.52
CA TYR A 111 -4.20 -9.21 0.72
C TYR A 111 -3.69 -10.63 0.53
N GLU A 112 -4.34 -11.65 1.12
CA GLU A 112 -3.91 -13.04 1.00
C GLU A 112 -3.97 -13.53 -0.45
N LEU A 113 -5.05 -13.23 -1.17
CA LEU A 113 -5.19 -13.58 -2.58
C LEU A 113 -4.10 -12.92 -3.43
N ALA A 114 -3.87 -11.62 -3.23
CA ALA A 114 -2.87 -10.87 -3.98
C ALA A 114 -1.44 -11.32 -3.65
N SER A 115 -1.14 -11.53 -2.36
CA SER A 115 0.14 -11.98 -1.87
C SER A 115 0.46 -13.37 -2.41
N PHE A 116 -0.52 -14.28 -2.41
CA PHE A 116 -0.37 -15.60 -3.02
C PHE A 116 -0.06 -15.53 -4.52
N HIS A 117 -0.83 -14.75 -5.28
CA HIS A 117 -0.63 -14.56 -6.72
C HIS A 117 0.74 -13.93 -7.02
N ALA A 118 1.10 -12.84 -6.35
CA ALA A 118 2.36 -12.15 -6.54
C ALA A 118 3.57 -13.04 -6.21
N LEU A 119 3.46 -13.87 -5.16
CA LEU A 119 4.53 -14.79 -4.77
C LEU A 119 4.85 -15.79 -5.88
N GLN A 120 3.81 -16.29 -6.59
CA GLN A 120 3.98 -17.15 -7.77
C GLN A 120 4.68 -16.44 -8.94
N ARG A 121 4.69 -15.10 -8.93
CA ARG A 121 5.35 -14.23 -9.91
C ARG A 121 6.70 -13.68 -9.41
N GLY A 122 7.21 -14.22 -8.30
CA GLY A 122 8.50 -13.81 -7.73
C GLY A 122 8.48 -12.44 -7.05
N ILE A 123 7.30 -11.99 -6.59
CA ILE A 123 7.12 -10.74 -5.85
C ILE A 123 6.49 -11.04 -4.49
N ILE A 124 7.08 -10.48 -3.43
CA ILE A 124 6.49 -10.45 -2.09
C ILE A 124 5.74 -9.13 -1.92
N ILE A 125 4.47 -9.21 -1.51
CA ILE A 125 3.73 -8.05 -1.02
C ILE A 125 3.89 -8.00 0.50
N ALA A 126 4.76 -7.12 0.98
CA ALA A 126 5.07 -7.02 2.41
C ALA A 126 3.89 -6.48 3.21
N ASP A 127 3.29 -5.41 2.69
CA ASP A 127 2.08 -4.78 3.18
C ASP A 127 1.39 -3.98 2.06
N THR A 128 0.11 -3.66 2.27
CA THR A 128 -0.71 -2.85 1.36
C THR A 128 -1.75 -2.04 2.13
N LYS A 129 -2.16 -0.91 1.56
CA LYS A 129 -3.27 -0.07 2.05
C LYS A 129 -4.47 -0.20 1.11
N PHE A 130 -5.63 -0.51 1.67
CA PHE A 130 -6.92 -0.37 0.99
C PHE A 130 -7.72 0.81 1.53
N GLU A 131 -8.63 1.33 0.71
CA GLU A 131 -9.69 2.25 1.15
C GLU A 131 -11.05 1.70 0.76
N PHE A 132 -12.05 2.00 1.59
CA PHE A 132 -13.42 1.56 1.39
C PHE A 132 -14.38 2.74 1.38
N GLY A 133 -15.35 2.69 0.47
CA GLY A 133 -16.53 3.54 0.45
C GLY A 133 -17.74 2.82 1.03
N HIS A 134 -18.69 3.60 1.53
CA HIS A 134 -20.01 3.16 1.96
C HIS A 134 -21.01 3.42 0.83
N ASP A 135 -21.65 2.35 0.37
CA ASP A 135 -22.85 2.46 -0.46
C ASP A 135 -24.08 2.62 0.45
N GLU A 136 -24.58 3.84 0.60
CA GLU A 136 -25.73 4.14 1.46
C GLU A 136 -27.05 3.53 0.94
N VAL A 137 -27.11 3.06 -0.32
CA VAL A 137 -28.29 2.44 -0.90
C VAL A 137 -28.34 0.95 -0.57
N THR A 138 -27.23 0.24 -0.75
CA THR A 138 -27.14 -1.22 -0.47
C THR A 138 -26.71 -1.51 0.96
N ASN A 139 -26.18 -0.50 1.67
CA ASN A 139 -25.59 -0.61 2.98
C ASN A 139 -24.34 -1.52 3.02
N GLU A 140 -23.59 -1.57 1.91
CA GLU A 140 -22.38 -2.40 1.76
C GLU A 140 -21.09 -1.56 1.77
N ILE A 141 -19.97 -2.21 2.08
CA ILE A 141 -18.64 -1.66 1.83
C ILE A 141 -18.23 -1.90 0.38
N VAL A 142 -17.54 -0.94 -0.22
CA VAL A 142 -17.05 -1.00 -1.60
C VAL A 142 -15.58 -0.65 -1.62
N LEU A 143 -14.75 -1.50 -2.24
CA LEU A 143 -13.34 -1.19 -2.46
C LEU A 143 -13.22 0.01 -3.40
N ILE A 144 -12.47 1.02 -2.98
CA ILE A 144 -12.22 2.25 -3.75
C ILE A 144 -10.71 2.52 -3.81
N ASP A 145 -10.34 3.72 -4.27
CA ASP A 145 -8.95 4.16 -4.42
C ASP A 145 -8.15 3.26 -5.40
N GLU A 146 -6.83 3.42 -5.44
CA GLU A 146 -5.94 2.46 -6.07
C GLU A 146 -5.75 1.20 -5.19
N VAL A 147 -5.50 0.07 -5.85
CA VAL A 147 -5.46 -1.24 -5.19
C VAL A 147 -4.21 -1.97 -5.63
N LEU A 148 -3.35 -2.34 -4.68
CA LEU A 148 -2.15 -3.16 -4.92
C LEU A 148 -1.23 -2.57 -6.00
N THR A 149 -0.99 -1.27 -5.92
CA THR A 149 0.03 -0.58 -6.72
C THR A 149 1.32 -0.47 -5.91
N PRO A 150 2.47 -0.17 -6.54
CA PRO A 150 3.70 0.13 -5.81
C PRO A 150 3.59 1.39 -4.92
N ASP A 151 2.59 2.25 -5.13
CA ASP A 151 2.36 3.43 -4.28
C ASP A 151 1.59 3.09 -3.01
N SER A 152 0.60 2.18 -3.10
CA SER A 152 -0.18 1.70 -1.96
C SER A 152 0.40 0.48 -1.26
N SER A 153 1.46 -0.13 -1.80
CA SER A 153 2.00 -1.42 -1.34
C SER A 153 3.51 -1.48 -1.37
N ARG A 154 4.11 -2.21 -0.42
CA ARG A 154 5.54 -2.54 -0.46
C ARG A 154 5.76 -3.85 -1.20
N PHE A 155 6.41 -3.78 -2.35
CA PHE A 155 6.76 -4.93 -3.16
C PHE A 155 8.26 -5.24 -3.08
N TRP A 156 8.60 -6.49 -2.78
CA TRP A 156 9.99 -6.97 -2.74
C TRP A 156 10.22 -8.10 -3.74
N ALA A 157 11.44 -8.20 -4.25
CA ALA A 157 11.81 -9.28 -5.14
C ALA A 157 12.06 -10.55 -4.32
N LEU A 158 11.40 -11.66 -4.70
CA LEU A 158 11.51 -12.92 -3.97
C LEU A 158 12.93 -13.52 -4.03
N ASP A 159 13.63 -13.30 -5.14
CA ASP A 159 14.97 -13.83 -5.40
C ASP A 159 16.08 -13.17 -4.56
N THR A 160 15.86 -11.94 -4.10
CA THR A 160 16.81 -11.21 -3.22
C THR A 160 16.32 -11.08 -1.78
N TYR A 161 15.12 -11.57 -1.48
CA TYR A 161 14.51 -11.49 -0.16
C TYR A 161 15.35 -12.21 0.90
N GLN A 162 15.67 -11.50 1.98
CA GLN A 162 16.40 -12.05 3.11
C GLN A 162 15.99 -11.36 4.41
N PRO A 163 15.37 -12.08 5.38
CA PRO A 163 15.10 -11.53 6.70
C PRO A 163 16.37 -11.04 7.42
N GLY A 164 16.20 -10.07 8.32
CA GLY A 164 17.27 -9.45 9.10
C GLY A 164 17.89 -8.21 8.47
N LYS A 165 17.35 -7.73 7.35
CA LYS A 165 17.75 -6.48 6.70
C LYS A 165 16.57 -5.79 6.03
N THR A 166 16.78 -4.56 5.59
CA THR A 166 15.86 -3.87 4.67
C THR A 166 15.89 -4.52 3.29
N GLN A 167 14.74 -4.65 2.64
CA GLN A 167 14.62 -5.23 1.30
C GLN A 167 14.64 -4.17 0.21
N ASP A 168 15.12 -4.54 -0.97
CA ASP A 168 14.99 -3.72 -2.17
C ASP A 168 13.52 -3.65 -2.58
N SER A 169 12.99 -2.43 -2.62
CA SER A 169 11.59 -2.20 -2.98
C SER A 169 11.42 -1.86 -4.46
N PHE A 170 10.38 -2.39 -5.09
CA PHE A 170 10.01 -2.07 -6.48
C PHE A 170 9.40 -0.67 -6.66
N ASP A 171 9.17 0.09 -5.58
CA ASP A 171 8.51 1.40 -5.66
C ASP A 171 9.51 2.56 -5.68
N LYS A 172 10.10 2.88 -4.53
CA LYS A 172 10.66 4.19 -4.21
C LYS A 172 12.03 4.07 -3.58
N GLN A 173 12.61 2.87 -3.47
CA GLN A 173 13.88 2.71 -2.76
C GLN A 173 15.01 3.52 -3.43
N PHE A 174 15.14 3.45 -4.76
CA PHE A 174 16.12 4.26 -5.51
C PHE A 174 15.92 5.77 -5.31
N LEU A 175 14.67 6.22 -5.32
CA LEU A 175 14.32 7.61 -5.08
C LEU A 175 14.65 8.03 -3.64
N ARG A 176 14.27 7.23 -2.65
CA ARG A 176 14.53 7.48 -1.22
C ARG A 176 16.02 7.49 -0.91
N ASP A 177 16.78 6.57 -1.48
CA ASP A 177 18.24 6.49 -1.30
C ASP A 177 18.92 7.69 -1.94
N TRP A 178 18.52 8.07 -3.17
CA TRP A 178 19.03 9.27 -3.83
C TRP A 178 18.69 10.53 -3.03
N LEU A 179 17.43 10.72 -2.62
CA LEU A 179 17.02 11.87 -1.79
C LEU A 179 17.78 11.94 -0.47
N THR A 180 18.05 10.80 0.15
CA THR A 180 18.79 10.73 1.41
C THR A 180 20.26 11.07 1.19
N LYS A 181 20.88 10.47 0.17
CA LYS A 181 22.29 10.70 -0.21
C LYS A 181 22.55 12.16 -0.57
N GLU A 182 21.66 12.80 -1.30
CA GLU A 182 21.79 14.20 -1.72
C GLU A 182 21.29 15.20 -0.64
N GLY A 183 20.80 14.72 0.50
CA GLY A 183 20.25 15.58 1.56
C GLY A 183 19.03 16.39 1.10
N LEU A 184 18.23 15.82 0.20
CA LEU A 184 17.03 16.41 -0.41
C LEU A 184 15.72 15.86 0.18
N ARG A 185 15.80 14.92 1.12
CA ARG A 185 14.62 14.36 1.79
C ARG A 185 13.78 15.46 2.43
N GLY A 186 12.51 15.56 2.03
CA GLY A 186 11.56 16.54 2.54
C GLY A 186 11.72 17.96 1.98
N LYS A 187 12.55 18.16 0.95
CA LYS A 187 12.70 19.46 0.28
C LYS A 187 11.77 19.58 -0.93
N ASP A 188 10.96 20.62 -0.91
CA ASP A 188 10.09 20.99 -2.03
C ASP A 188 10.90 21.43 -3.25
N GLY A 189 10.31 21.29 -4.45
CA GLY A 189 10.93 21.72 -5.71
C GLY A 189 12.10 20.85 -6.20
N THR A 190 12.36 19.71 -5.57
CA THR A 190 13.40 18.77 -5.98
C THR A 190 13.10 18.19 -7.36
N ILE A 191 13.99 18.41 -8.34
CA ILE A 191 13.89 17.83 -9.69
C ILE A 191 14.73 16.56 -9.73
N MET A 192 14.11 15.43 -10.07
CA MET A 192 14.82 14.17 -10.22
C MET A 192 15.71 14.18 -11.47
N PRO A 193 16.98 13.74 -11.37
CA PRO A 193 17.82 13.46 -12.53
C PRO A 193 17.15 12.43 -13.44
N LYS A 194 17.35 12.56 -14.76
CA LYS A 194 16.76 11.64 -15.75
C LYS A 194 17.06 10.17 -15.47
N GLU A 195 18.24 9.87 -14.92
CA GLU A 195 18.61 8.50 -14.55
C GLU A 195 17.76 7.93 -13.40
N ILE A 196 17.38 8.75 -12.42
CA ILE A 196 16.55 8.33 -11.29
C ILE A 196 15.12 8.12 -11.77
N VAL A 197 14.64 9.00 -12.66
CA VAL A 197 13.34 8.84 -13.32
C VAL A 197 13.28 7.53 -14.10
N ALA A 198 14.25 7.26 -14.97
CA ALA A 198 14.29 6.04 -15.78
C ALA A 198 14.41 4.77 -14.93
N LYS A 199 15.21 4.78 -13.86
CA LYS A 199 15.31 3.64 -12.93
C LYS A 199 14.01 3.39 -12.17
N THR A 200 13.33 4.46 -11.77
CA THR A 200 12.03 4.37 -11.08
C THR A 200 10.98 3.82 -12.05
N GLU A 201 10.86 4.38 -13.25
CA GLU A 201 9.95 3.90 -14.30
C GLU A 201 10.16 2.42 -14.62
N ALA A 202 11.42 2.01 -14.81
CA ALA A 202 11.75 0.61 -15.10
C ALA A 202 11.27 -0.36 -14.00
N LYS A 203 11.25 0.07 -12.73
CA LYS A 203 10.78 -0.75 -11.61
C LYS A 203 9.26 -0.87 -11.55
N TYR A 204 8.53 0.19 -11.87
CA TYR A 204 7.08 0.13 -12.02
C TYR A 204 6.68 -0.77 -13.19
N ILE A 205 7.38 -0.67 -14.33
CA ILE A 205 7.19 -1.56 -15.47
C ILE A 205 7.48 -3.01 -15.08
N GLU A 206 8.64 -3.28 -14.45
CA GLU A 206 9.02 -4.63 -14.02
C GLU A 206 7.98 -5.24 -13.06
N ALA A 207 7.49 -4.46 -12.10
CA ALA A 207 6.44 -4.91 -11.19
C ALA A 207 5.13 -5.22 -11.94
N PHE A 208 4.69 -4.33 -12.85
CA PHE A 208 3.53 -4.55 -13.69
C PHE A 208 3.66 -5.85 -14.49
N GLU A 209 4.74 -6.00 -15.26
CA GLU A 209 4.92 -7.13 -16.18
C GLU A 209 5.02 -8.47 -15.44
N ARG A 210 5.69 -8.50 -14.27
CA ARG A 210 5.76 -9.71 -13.43
C ARG A 210 4.38 -10.07 -12.88
N ILE A 211 3.67 -9.12 -12.28
CA ILE A 211 2.38 -9.37 -11.62
C ILE A 211 1.29 -9.76 -12.63
N THR A 212 1.20 -9.05 -13.75
CA THR A 212 0.14 -9.27 -14.75
C THR A 212 0.50 -10.37 -15.75
N GLY A 213 1.78 -10.58 -16.02
CA GLY A 213 2.24 -11.40 -17.13
C GLY A 213 2.06 -10.73 -18.51
N GLU A 214 1.73 -9.45 -18.54
CA GLU A 214 1.55 -8.66 -19.77
C GLU A 214 2.74 -7.74 -20.01
N THR A 215 3.09 -7.51 -21.27
CA THR A 215 4.10 -6.50 -21.63
C THR A 215 3.51 -5.10 -21.50
N PHE A 216 4.19 -4.21 -20.77
CA PHE A 216 3.74 -2.83 -20.62
C PHE A 216 3.76 -2.09 -21.95
N ARG A 217 2.71 -1.29 -22.21
CA ARG A 217 2.60 -0.45 -23.40
C ARG A 217 2.22 0.97 -22.99
N PRO A 218 3.08 1.97 -23.23
CA PRO A 218 2.80 3.37 -22.87
C PRO A 218 1.65 3.98 -23.68
#